data_AF-A0A1A5PGN6-F1
#
_entry.id   AF-A0A1A5PGN6-F1
#
_cell.length_a   1.000
_cell.length_b   1.000
_cell.length_c   1.000
_cell.angle_alpha   90.00
_cell.angle_beta   90.00
_cell.angle_gamma   90.00
#
_symmetry.space_group_name_H-M   'P 1'
#
loop_
_entity.id
_entity.type
_entity.pdbx_description
1 polymer ?
#
loop_
_entity_poly.entity_id
_entity_poly.type
_entity_poly.pdbx_seq_one_letter_code
_entity_poly.pdbx_strand_id
1 'polypeptide(L)'
;MRIPALQDGDNPHQLLEFLGVTEDGKQDEHVKERGFATHRSSIGQNKGGTSGRFVEKGGIGASLTNVASKAVPGVTTPKLLGIDQAIGGIGTKDWNGDVILPNGSYGHMLLVFTAPTTSTDGSLLVGIETIAPGASSPVGYHHGVKSTETTANPESALHGHKPDKIGDGKMKDNQRLVELAKMGGDGKSWHAFLDEIKSDWADRVRATKTPGEKRELYKTLVGRRE
;
A
#
# COMPACT_ATOMS: atom_id res chain seq x y z
N MET A 1 1.47 7.68 2.19
CA MET A 1 1.32 8.06 3.61
C MET A 1 2.67 8.50 4.16
N ARG A 2 2.70 9.61 4.89
CA ARG A 2 3.88 10.10 5.62
C ARG A 2 3.71 9.76 7.10
N ILE A 3 4.70 9.10 7.68
CA ILE A 3 4.72 8.62 9.06
C ILE A 3 5.63 9.57 9.84
N PRO A 4 5.21 10.15 10.98
CA PRO A 4 6.07 11.04 11.75
C PRO A 4 7.37 10.35 12.20
N ALA A 5 8.44 11.12 12.34
CA ALA A 5 9.66 10.69 13.02
C ALA A 5 9.37 10.14 14.43
N LEU A 6 10.21 9.21 14.85
CA LEU A 6 10.06 8.50 16.13
C LEU A 6 10.40 9.39 17.32
N GLN A 7 9.65 9.20 18.40
CA GLN A 7 10.03 9.59 19.75
C GLN A 7 10.72 8.42 20.47
N ASP A 8 11.34 8.70 21.61
CA ASP A 8 12.02 7.68 22.40
C ASP A 8 11.04 6.60 22.86
N GLY A 9 11.35 5.34 22.52
CA GLY A 9 10.51 4.18 22.83
C GLY A 9 9.46 3.84 21.77
N ASP A 10 9.31 4.64 20.71
CA ASP A 10 8.37 4.33 19.63
C ASP A 10 8.81 3.11 18.81
N ASN A 11 7.84 2.31 18.36
CA ASN A 11 8.07 1.19 17.46
C ASN A 11 8.16 1.69 16.00
N PRO A 12 9.30 1.52 15.30
CA PRO A 12 9.45 1.88 13.88
C PRO A 12 8.49 1.14 12.95
N HIS A 13 7.95 -0.01 13.35
CA HIS A 13 7.08 -0.87 12.56
C HIS A 13 5.60 -0.80 12.97
N GLN A 14 5.23 0.13 13.85
CA GLN A 14 3.88 0.25 14.39
C GLN A 14 2.79 0.29 13.31
N LEU A 15 3.02 0.99 12.19
CA LEU A 15 2.05 1.02 11.08
C LEU A 15 1.93 -0.33 10.36
N LEU A 16 3.01 -1.08 10.22
CA LEU A 16 2.96 -2.42 9.60
C LEU A 16 2.24 -3.41 10.52
N GLU A 17 2.45 -3.31 11.83
CA GLU A 17 1.74 -4.11 12.83
C GLU A 17 0.24 -3.79 12.85
N PHE A 18 -0.13 -2.52 12.82
CA PHE A 18 -1.53 -2.10 12.72
C PHE A 18 -2.24 -2.74 11.51
N LEU A 19 -1.55 -2.81 10.37
CA LEU A 19 -2.04 -3.39 9.12
C LEU A 19 -2.00 -4.93 9.08
N GLY A 20 -1.44 -5.59 10.10
CA GLY A 20 -1.24 -7.05 10.12
C GLY A 20 -0.19 -7.53 9.10
N VAL A 21 0.68 -6.64 8.64
CA VAL A 21 1.80 -7.00 7.75
C VAL A 21 2.93 -7.66 8.55
N THR A 22 3.04 -7.27 9.81
CA THR A 22 3.95 -7.85 10.77
C THR A 22 3.23 -8.12 12.09
N GLU A 23 3.67 -9.13 12.84
CA GLU A 23 3.26 -9.43 14.21
C GLU A 23 4.52 -9.66 15.04
N ASP A 24 4.68 -8.94 16.16
CA ASP A 24 5.88 -8.95 17.01
C ASP A 24 7.19 -8.79 16.21
N GLY A 25 7.18 -7.89 15.22
CA GLY A 25 8.31 -7.63 14.32
C GLY A 25 8.61 -8.72 13.28
N LYS A 26 7.83 -9.81 13.23
CA LYS A 26 7.93 -10.85 12.20
C LYS A 26 6.92 -10.60 11.09
N GLN A 27 7.32 -10.84 9.84
CA GLN A 27 6.43 -10.71 8.70
C GLN A 27 5.37 -11.82 8.70
N ASP A 28 4.12 -11.46 8.40
CA ASP A 28 3.02 -12.42 8.21
C ASP A 28 3.30 -13.35 7.02
N GLU A 29 2.86 -14.61 7.10
CA GLU A 29 3.13 -15.64 6.08
C GLU A 29 2.53 -15.33 4.70
N HIS A 30 1.46 -14.53 4.65
CA HIS A 30 0.80 -14.13 3.41
C HIS A 30 1.47 -12.91 2.75
N VAL A 31 2.38 -12.25 3.47
CA VAL A 31 3.16 -11.13 2.96
C VAL A 31 4.42 -11.68 2.31
N LYS A 32 4.71 -11.21 1.10
CA LYS A 32 5.88 -11.60 0.31
C LYS A 32 6.83 -10.42 0.16
N GLU A 33 8.13 -10.67 0.33
CA GLU A 33 9.14 -9.67 -0.06
C GLU A 33 9.27 -9.60 -1.59
N ARG A 34 9.52 -8.39 -2.10
CA ARG A 34 9.68 -8.14 -3.53
C ARG A 34 11.11 -7.72 -3.87
N GLY A 35 11.58 -8.19 -5.02
CA GLY A 35 12.86 -7.77 -5.58
C GLY A 35 12.85 -6.35 -6.16
N PHE A 36 11.69 -5.83 -6.58
CA PHE A 36 11.57 -4.51 -7.21
C PHE A 36 10.16 -3.90 -7.07
N ALA A 37 10.10 -2.58 -7.21
CA ALA A 37 8.88 -1.77 -7.29
C ALA A 37 9.10 -0.64 -8.30
N THR A 38 8.06 -0.25 -9.02
CA THR A 38 8.07 0.84 -10.01
C THR A 38 7.88 2.22 -9.38
N HIS A 39 7.50 2.27 -8.10
CA HIS A 39 7.33 3.49 -7.31
C HIS A 39 8.17 3.42 -6.03
N ARG A 40 8.61 4.58 -5.55
CA ARG A 40 9.21 4.77 -4.24
C ARG A 40 8.91 6.16 -3.69
N SER A 41 9.08 6.35 -2.39
CA SER A 41 9.12 7.67 -1.78
C SER A 41 10.57 8.12 -1.54
N SER A 42 10.78 9.44 -1.56
CA SER A 42 12.00 10.09 -1.16
C SER A 42 11.66 11.04 -0.01
N ILE A 43 12.35 10.89 1.11
CA ILE A 43 12.11 11.64 2.34
C ILE A 43 13.43 12.27 2.78
N GLY A 44 13.43 13.60 2.95
CA GLY A 44 14.56 14.32 3.52
C GLY A 44 14.57 14.31 5.05
N GLN A 45 15.72 14.61 5.64
CA GLN A 45 15.83 14.84 7.09
C GLN A 45 14.95 16.00 7.57
N ASN A 46 14.43 15.84 8.77
CA ASN A 46 13.71 16.90 9.47
C ASN A 46 14.72 17.95 9.95
N LYS A 47 14.34 19.23 9.93
CA LYS A 47 15.21 20.35 10.33
C LYS A 47 14.43 21.35 11.17
N GLY A 48 14.87 21.58 12.41
CA GLY A 48 14.29 22.60 13.30
C GLY A 48 12.77 22.49 13.45
N GLY A 49 12.25 21.29 13.72
CA GLY A 49 10.80 21.04 13.82
C GLY A 49 10.04 21.03 12.50
N THR A 50 10.71 21.28 11.37
CA THR A 50 10.10 21.20 10.04
C THR A 50 10.36 19.84 9.41
N SER A 51 9.28 19.19 9.00
CA SER A 51 9.26 17.95 8.24
C SER A 51 10.07 18.08 6.93
N GLY A 52 10.94 17.11 6.66
CA GLY A 52 11.76 17.10 5.44
C GLY A 52 10.93 17.00 4.14
N ARG A 53 11.56 17.26 2.98
CA ARG A 53 10.88 17.19 1.67
C ARG A 53 10.41 15.75 1.40
N PHE A 54 9.13 15.59 1.02
CA PHE A 54 8.50 14.32 0.68
C PHE A 54 8.08 14.29 -0.80
N VAL A 55 8.61 13.36 -1.58
CA VAL A 55 8.33 13.26 -3.02
C VAL A 55 8.14 11.81 -3.42
N GLU A 56 7.05 11.51 -4.14
CA GLU A 56 6.90 10.23 -4.85
C GLU A 56 7.73 10.24 -6.13
N LYS A 57 8.48 9.15 -6.35
CA LYS A 57 9.29 8.92 -7.56
C LYS A 57 8.79 7.64 -8.24
N GLY A 58 8.51 7.69 -9.53
CA GLY A 58 8.06 6.55 -10.34
C GLY A 58 8.98 6.25 -11.53
N GLY A 59 8.75 5.09 -12.16
CA GLY A 59 9.37 4.68 -13.43
C GLY A 59 10.54 3.70 -13.30
N ILE A 60 11.06 3.24 -14.45
CA ILE A 60 12.14 2.23 -14.53
C ILE A 60 13.41 2.67 -13.76
N GLY A 61 13.71 3.97 -13.73
CA GLY A 61 14.86 4.48 -12.95
C GLY A 61 14.71 4.28 -11.44
N ALA A 62 13.48 4.27 -10.92
CA ALA A 62 13.17 4.07 -9.50
C ALA A 62 13.34 2.60 -9.07
N SER A 63 13.04 1.63 -9.94
CA SER A 63 13.23 0.20 -9.64
C SER A 63 14.71 -0.15 -9.52
N LEU A 64 15.56 0.41 -10.38
CA LEU A 64 17.03 0.26 -10.32
C LEU A 64 17.63 0.90 -9.07
N THR A 65 17.12 2.07 -8.64
CA THR A 65 17.64 2.73 -7.43
C THR A 65 17.24 2.04 -6.13
N ASN A 66 16.15 1.26 -6.09
CA ASN A 66 15.78 0.47 -4.91
C ASN A 66 16.78 -0.67 -4.64
N VAL A 67 17.29 -1.29 -5.71
CA VAL A 67 18.35 -2.29 -5.63
C VAL A 67 19.68 -1.62 -5.27
N ALA A 68 20.01 -0.48 -5.90
CA ALA A 68 21.24 0.24 -5.62
C ALA A 68 21.30 0.85 -4.21
N SER A 69 20.18 1.27 -3.63
CA SER A 69 20.16 1.82 -2.26
C SER A 69 20.55 0.81 -1.18
N LYS A 70 20.40 -0.50 -1.44
CA LYS A 70 20.89 -1.56 -0.55
C LYS A 70 22.41 -1.52 -0.35
N ALA A 71 23.15 -0.95 -1.30
CA ALA A 71 24.60 -0.91 -1.31
C ALA A 71 25.20 0.41 -0.78
N VAL A 72 24.39 1.40 -0.41
CA VAL A 72 24.87 2.71 0.06
C VAL A 72 24.71 2.81 1.58
N PRO A 73 25.81 2.84 2.35
CA PRO A 73 25.75 3.01 3.81
C PRO A 73 25.00 4.30 4.20
N GLY A 74 24.09 4.21 5.17
CA GLY A 74 23.34 5.35 5.70
C GLY A 74 22.09 5.74 4.89
N VAL A 75 21.76 5.03 3.80
CA VAL A 75 20.49 5.21 3.09
C VAL A 75 19.47 4.20 3.60
N THR A 76 18.37 4.68 4.19
CA THR A 76 17.24 3.82 4.56
C THR A 76 16.69 3.15 3.30
N THR A 77 16.89 1.85 3.19
CA THR A 77 16.35 1.07 2.08
C THR A 77 14.88 0.76 2.38
N PRO A 78 13.96 1.04 1.44
CA PRO A 78 12.57 0.68 1.63
C PRO A 78 12.39 -0.84 1.64
N LYS A 79 11.56 -1.36 2.55
CA LYS A 79 11.00 -2.70 2.46
C LYS A 79 9.96 -2.72 1.35
N LEU A 80 10.13 -3.63 0.38
CA LEU A 80 9.18 -3.84 -0.70
C LEU A 80 8.38 -5.10 -0.37
N LEU A 81 7.11 -4.93 -0.04
CA LEU A 81 6.24 -6.00 0.42
C LEU A 81 5.05 -6.14 -0.53
N GLY A 82 4.50 -7.33 -0.59
CA GLY A 82 3.43 -7.69 -1.49
C GLY A 82 2.42 -8.62 -0.84
N ILE A 83 1.13 -8.44 -1.12
CA ILE A 83 0.06 -9.33 -0.66
C ILE A 83 -0.81 -9.68 -1.85
N ASP A 84 -0.89 -10.97 -2.19
CA ASP A 84 -1.71 -11.41 -3.30
C ASP A 84 -3.19 -11.34 -2.94
N GLN A 85 -4.02 -10.94 -3.91
CA GLN A 85 -5.45 -10.78 -3.74
C GLN A 85 -6.22 -11.71 -4.68
N ALA A 86 -7.42 -12.09 -4.25
CA ALA A 86 -8.39 -12.83 -5.04
C ALA A 86 -9.48 -11.86 -5.56
N ILE A 87 -9.08 -10.86 -6.37
CA ILE A 87 -10.01 -9.88 -6.93
C ILE A 87 -10.91 -10.59 -7.94
N GLY A 88 -12.22 -10.42 -7.80
CA GLY A 88 -13.25 -11.21 -8.51
C GLY A 88 -13.94 -12.25 -7.61
N GLY A 89 -13.43 -12.45 -6.40
CA GLY A 89 -14.03 -13.29 -5.37
C GLY A 89 -13.29 -14.62 -5.23
N ILE A 90 -12.82 -14.93 -4.04
CA ILE A 90 -12.15 -16.21 -3.78
C ILE A 90 -13.08 -17.39 -4.07
N GLY A 91 -12.56 -18.39 -4.80
CA GLY A 91 -13.30 -19.61 -5.13
C GLY A 91 -14.32 -19.47 -6.25
N THR A 92 -14.54 -18.26 -6.80
CA THR A 92 -15.31 -18.09 -8.04
C THR A 92 -14.44 -18.47 -9.25
N LYS A 93 -15.08 -18.72 -10.39
CA LYS A 93 -14.37 -18.96 -11.65
C LYS A 93 -14.19 -17.66 -12.41
N ASP A 94 -13.02 -17.49 -13.02
CA ASP A 94 -12.81 -16.46 -14.02
C ASP A 94 -13.45 -16.83 -15.37
N TRP A 95 -13.27 -15.97 -16.37
CA TRP A 95 -13.81 -16.13 -17.72
C TRP A 95 -13.22 -17.32 -18.50
N ASN A 96 -12.05 -17.85 -18.10
CA ASN A 96 -11.49 -19.10 -18.64
C ASN A 96 -11.97 -20.34 -17.88
N GLY A 97 -12.71 -20.15 -16.78
CA GLY A 97 -13.17 -21.23 -15.91
C GLY A 97 -12.20 -21.62 -14.80
N ASP A 98 -11.08 -20.91 -14.66
CA ASP A 98 -10.08 -21.13 -13.63
C ASP A 98 -10.52 -20.54 -12.29
N VAL A 99 -10.15 -21.18 -11.18
CA VAL A 99 -10.54 -20.74 -9.84
C VAL A 99 -9.70 -19.53 -9.42
N ILE A 100 -10.38 -18.45 -9.03
CA ILE A 100 -9.76 -17.24 -8.50
C ILE A 100 -9.19 -17.51 -7.11
N LEU A 101 -7.87 -17.35 -6.99
CA LEU A 101 -7.08 -17.56 -5.77
C LEU A 101 -6.11 -16.40 -5.52
N PRO A 102 -5.71 -16.13 -4.26
CA PRO A 102 -4.71 -15.12 -3.93
C PRO A 102 -3.29 -15.61 -4.26
N ASN A 103 -3.00 -15.75 -5.55
CA ASN A 103 -1.73 -16.28 -6.07
C ASN A 103 -0.95 -15.26 -6.92
N GLY A 104 -1.40 -14.01 -6.95
CA GLY A 104 -0.80 -12.91 -7.70
C GLY A 104 -1.32 -12.75 -9.13
N SER A 105 -2.09 -13.70 -9.65
CA SER A 105 -2.68 -13.62 -11.00
C SER A 105 -3.97 -12.79 -11.04
N TYR A 106 -4.62 -12.63 -9.87
CA TYR A 106 -5.93 -12.01 -9.71
C TYR A 106 -5.89 -10.77 -8.82
N GLY A 107 -4.77 -10.06 -8.81
CA GLY A 107 -4.57 -8.88 -7.98
C GLY A 107 -3.41 -9.02 -7.02
N HIS A 108 -2.79 -7.88 -6.73
CA HIS A 108 -1.66 -7.80 -5.84
C HIS A 108 -1.63 -6.43 -5.17
N MET A 109 -1.52 -6.39 -3.84
CA MET A 109 -1.24 -5.15 -3.12
C MET A 109 0.27 -4.96 -3.01
N LEU A 110 0.78 -3.83 -3.49
CA LEU A 110 2.15 -3.37 -3.27
C LEU A 110 2.21 -2.49 -2.03
N LEU A 111 3.16 -2.75 -1.14
CA LEU A 111 3.51 -1.90 -0.02
C LEU A 111 4.99 -1.52 -0.13
N VAL A 112 5.29 -0.22 -0.25
CA VAL A 112 6.67 0.31 -0.20
C VAL A 112 6.82 1.06 1.11
N PHE A 113 7.49 0.43 2.06
CA PHE A 113 7.64 0.93 3.42
C PHE A 113 9.05 1.44 3.69
N THR A 114 9.17 2.67 4.16
CA THR A 114 10.40 3.24 4.70
C THR A 114 10.16 3.53 6.16
N ALA A 115 10.91 2.89 7.05
CA ALA A 115 10.76 3.10 8.49
C ALA A 115 11.10 4.56 8.86
N PRO A 116 10.31 5.21 9.73
CA PRO A 116 10.73 6.45 10.37
C PRO A 116 11.96 6.21 11.25
N THR A 117 12.71 7.27 11.51
CA THR A 117 13.77 7.32 12.53
C THR A 117 13.51 8.50 13.46
N THR A 118 14.34 8.71 14.49
CA THR A 118 14.26 9.91 15.34
C THR A 118 14.57 11.22 14.60
N SER A 119 15.18 11.15 13.40
CA SER A 119 15.62 12.33 12.62
C SER A 119 14.93 12.46 11.26
N THR A 120 14.18 11.44 10.84
CA THR A 120 13.56 11.35 9.51
C THR A 120 12.17 10.75 9.63
N ASP A 121 11.19 11.40 9.00
CA ASP A 121 9.87 10.82 8.82
C ASP A 121 9.94 9.53 7.99
N GLY A 122 8.99 8.64 8.21
CA GLY A 122 8.81 7.41 7.44
C GLY A 122 7.78 7.57 6.33
N SER A 123 7.60 6.50 5.56
CA SER A 123 6.58 6.46 4.52
C SER A 123 6.00 5.08 4.31
N LEU A 124 4.73 5.06 3.96
CA LEU A 124 4.10 3.90 3.33
C LEU A 124 3.43 4.34 2.04
N LEU A 125 3.85 3.76 0.92
CA LEU A 125 3.11 3.82 -0.33
C LEU A 125 2.35 2.50 -0.50
N VAL A 126 1.06 2.63 -0.80
CA VAL A 126 0.16 1.50 -1.04
C VAL A 126 -0.29 1.57 -2.50
N GLY A 127 -0.01 0.52 -3.25
CA GLY A 127 -0.50 0.33 -4.62
C GLY A 127 -1.40 -0.90 -4.68
N ILE A 128 -2.45 -0.84 -5.48
CA ILE A 128 -3.17 -2.04 -5.90
C ILE A 128 -2.82 -2.27 -7.37
N GLU A 129 -2.14 -3.37 -7.62
CA GLU A 129 -1.67 -3.81 -8.91
C GLU A 129 -2.56 -4.94 -9.42
N THR A 130 -2.68 -5.04 -10.74
CA THR A 130 -3.49 -6.09 -11.34
C THR A 130 -2.88 -7.47 -11.19
N ILE A 131 -1.55 -7.58 -11.29
CA ILE A 131 -0.82 -8.84 -11.20
C ILE A 131 0.48 -8.64 -10.44
N ALA A 132 0.88 -9.66 -9.69
CA ALA A 132 2.14 -9.68 -8.98
C ALA A 132 3.33 -9.78 -9.97
N PRO A 133 4.53 -9.29 -9.59
CA PRO A 133 5.76 -9.57 -10.33
C PRO A 133 5.95 -11.06 -10.64
N GLY A 134 6.18 -11.40 -11.90
CA GLY A 134 6.41 -12.78 -12.35
C GLY A 134 5.14 -13.65 -12.44
N ALA A 135 3.96 -13.13 -12.08
CA ALA A 135 2.71 -13.83 -12.29
C ALA A 135 2.20 -13.67 -13.73
N SER A 136 1.37 -14.63 -14.15
CA SER A 136 0.63 -14.60 -15.40
C SER A 136 -0.78 -14.10 -15.15
N SER A 137 -1.28 -13.19 -15.97
CA SER A 137 -2.69 -12.82 -15.94
C SER A 137 -3.56 -13.93 -16.54
N PRO A 138 -4.89 -13.91 -16.30
CA PRO A 138 -5.82 -14.83 -16.93
C PRO A 138 -5.82 -14.79 -18.47
N VAL A 139 -5.41 -13.67 -19.08
CA VAL A 139 -5.24 -13.55 -20.55
C VAL A 139 -3.86 -13.98 -21.03
N GLY A 140 -3.04 -14.60 -20.17
CA GLY A 140 -1.69 -15.08 -20.51
C GLY A 140 -0.62 -13.99 -20.57
N TYR A 141 -0.89 -12.77 -20.09
CA TYR A 141 0.11 -11.71 -20.03
C TYR A 141 1.04 -11.90 -18.82
N HIS A 142 2.35 -11.81 -19.04
CA HIS A 142 3.36 -11.97 -17.99
C HIS A 142 3.90 -10.62 -17.48
N HIS A 143 3.89 -10.39 -16.17
CA HIS A 143 4.50 -9.20 -15.56
C HIS A 143 6.01 -9.35 -15.37
N GLY A 144 6.78 -8.91 -16.36
CA GLY A 144 8.25 -8.95 -16.30
C GLY A 144 8.88 -7.67 -15.74
N VAL A 145 10.17 -7.73 -15.45
CA VAL A 145 10.98 -6.58 -14.99
C VAL A 145 11.02 -5.40 -15.96
N LYS A 146 10.67 -5.63 -17.24
CA LYS A 146 10.57 -4.59 -18.29
C LYS A 146 9.16 -4.00 -18.42
N SER A 147 8.17 -4.54 -17.72
CA SER A 147 6.82 -4.00 -17.74
C SER A 147 6.82 -2.63 -17.05
N THR A 148 6.31 -1.61 -17.74
CA THR A 148 6.16 -0.25 -17.24
C THR A 148 4.75 -0.02 -16.72
N GLU A 149 4.48 1.08 -16.04
CA GLU A 149 3.10 1.45 -15.74
C GLU A 149 2.23 1.49 -17.01
N THR A 150 2.77 1.86 -18.16
CA THR A 150 2.03 1.90 -19.44
C THR A 150 1.84 0.52 -20.06
N THR A 151 2.81 -0.38 -19.91
CA THR A 151 2.83 -1.69 -20.59
C THR A 151 2.45 -2.87 -19.70
N ALA A 152 2.40 -2.68 -18.37
CA ALA A 152 1.90 -3.64 -17.40
C ALA A 152 0.37 -3.69 -17.46
N ASN A 153 -0.11 -4.83 -18.00
CA ASN A 153 -1.48 -5.29 -18.15
C ASN A 153 -2.47 -4.39 -18.95
N PRO A 154 -3.08 -4.94 -20.03
CA PRO A 154 -4.18 -4.28 -20.75
C PRO A 154 -5.53 -4.38 -20.03
N GLU A 155 -5.68 -5.33 -19.11
CA GLU A 155 -6.94 -5.62 -18.40
C GLU A 155 -6.74 -5.59 -16.90
N SER A 156 -7.77 -5.20 -16.14
CA SER A 156 -7.76 -5.16 -14.68
C SER A 156 -9.00 -5.82 -14.09
N ALA A 157 -8.82 -6.79 -13.20
CA ALA A 157 -9.93 -7.39 -12.44
C ALA A 157 -10.65 -6.38 -11.53
N LEU A 158 -10.05 -5.19 -11.32
CA LEU A 158 -10.66 -4.08 -10.57
C LEU A 158 -11.64 -3.25 -11.39
N HIS A 159 -11.83 -3.55 -12.69
CA HIS A 159 -12.78 -2.87 -13.59
C HIS A 159 -12.60 -1.35 -13.70
N GLY A 160 -11.50 -0.78 -13.20
CA GLY A 160 -11.15 0.63 -13.30
C GLY A 160 -9.98 0.84 -14.27
N HIS A 161 -9.99 1.96 -14.99
CA HIS A 161 -8.92 2.34 -15.89
C HIS A 161 -7.89 3.24 -15.18
N LYS A 162 -6.64 3.25 -15.67
CA LYS A 162 -5.58 4.12 -15.14
C LYS A 162 -5.94 5.62 -15.13
N PRO A 163 -6.74 6.16 -16.07
CA PRO A 163 -7.25 7.53 -16.01
C PRO A 163 -8.25 7.78 -14.87
N ASP A 164 -8.93 6.75 -14.33
CA ASP A 164 -9.91 6.87 -13.24
C ASP A 164 -9.24 7.06 -11.86
N LYS A 165 -7.93 7.31 -11.87
CA LYS A 165 -7.15 7.69 -10.71
C LYS A 165 -7.77 8.96 -10.10
N ILE A 166 -8.25 8.88 -8.85
CA ILE A 166 -8.69 10.04 -8.05
C ILE A 166 -7.61 11.13 -7.99
N GLY A 167 -7.96 12.37 -8.35
CA GLY A 167 -7.03 13.51 -8.47
C GLY A 167 -6.38 13.60 -9.86
N ASP A 168 -5.60 14.65 -10.11
CA ASP A 168 -5.00 14.99 -11.41
C ASP A 168 -3.89 14.02 -11.87
N GLY A 169 -3.65 12.94 -11.12
CA GLY A 169 -2.69 11.89 -11.46
C GLY A 169 -1.20 12.31 -11.45
N LYS A 170 -0.89 13.56 -11.10
CA LYS A 170 0.47 14.09 -11.07
C LYS A 170 1.19 13.69 -9.78
N MET A 171 2.19 12.81 -9.91
CA MET A 171 3.03 12.32 -8.80
C MET A 171 3.64 13.43 -7.94
N LYS A 172 3.99 14.57 -8.55
CA LYS A 172 4.58 15.71 -7.83
C LYS A 172 3.59 16.44 -6.91
N ASP A 173 2.30 16.35 -7.19
CA ASP A 173 1.27 17.11 -6.48
C ASP A 173 0.73 16.33 -5.28
N ASN A 174 1.05 15.04 -5.16
CA ASN A 174 0.82 14.21 -3.96
C ASN A 174 -0.62 14.36 -3.40
N GLN A 175 -1.62 14.46 -4.27
CA GLN A 175 -3.00 14.82 -3.87
C GLN A 175 -3.69 13.76 -2.98
N ARG A 176 -3.11 12.56 -2.87
CA ARG A 176 -3.56 11.47 -1.97
C ARG A 176 -2.65 11.31 -0.75
N LEU A 177 -1.82 12.32 -0.48
CA LEU A 177 -0.92 12.29 0.65
C LEU A 177 -1.73 12.33 1.95
N VAL A 178 -1.58 11.26 2.70
CA VAL A 178 -2.02 11.17 4.08
C VAL A 178 -0.84 11.51 4.97
N GLU A 179 -0.96 12.55 5.78
CA GLU A 179 0.03 12.91 6.81
C GLU A 179 -0.46 12.40 8.17
N LEU A 180 0.13 11.29 8.64
CA LEU A 180 -0.32 10.67 9.90
C LEU A 180 -0.13 11.62 11.10
N ALA A 181 0.91 12.46 11.09
CA ALA A 181 1.13 13.45 12.13
C ALA A 181 -0.03 14.45 12.34
N LYS A 182 -0.89 14.61 11.32
CA LYS A 182 -2.06 15.49 11.38
C LYS A 182 -3.35 14.75 11.76
N MET A 183 -3.26 13.44 12.01
CA MET A 183 -4.38 12.60 12.39
C MET A 183 -4.49 12.50 13.92
N GLY A 184 -5.71 12.32 14.42
CA GLY A 184 -6.01 12.11 15.84
C GLY A 184 -6.56 13.31 16.60
N GLY A 185 -6.23 14.55 16.20
CA GLY A 185 -6.70 15.76 16.90
C GLY A 185 -6.29 15.80 18.38
N ASP A 186 -6.82 16.76 19.14
CA ASP A 186 -6.89 16.89 20.62
C ASP A 186 -5.90 16.05 21.47
N GLY A 187 -4.61 16.09 21.16
CA GLY A 187 -3.56 15.37 21.91
C GLY A 187 -3.55 13.84 21.75
N LYS A 188 -4.37 13.26 20.87
CA LYS A 188 -4.38 11.82 20.57
C LYS A 188 -3.31 11.49 19.53
N SER A 189 -2.61 10.37 19.72
CA SER A 189 -1.64 9.89 18.73
C SER A 189 -2.34 9.42 17.45
N TRP A 190 -1.64 9.51 16.33
CA TRP A 190 -2.14 9.01 15.04
C TRP A 190 -2.49 7.51 15.09
N HIS A 191 -1.77 6.74 15.90
CA HIS A 191 -2.03 5.31 16.08
C HIS A 191 -3.34 5.07 16.82
N ALA A 192 -3.56 5.76 17.94
CA ALA A 192 -4.79 5.66 18.70
C ALA A 192 -6.02 6.07 17.87
N PHE A 193 -5.87 7.03 16.96
CA PHE A 193 -6.90 7.40 16.00
C PHE A 193 -7.22 6.26 15.01
N LEU A 194 -6.20 5.58 14.48
CA LEU A 194 -6.41 4.45 13.59
C LEU A 194 -7.03 3.25 14.33
N ASP A 195 -6.63 3.00 15.58
CA ASP A 195 -7.22 1.95 16.42
C ASP A 195 -8.70 2.21 16.71
N GLU A 196 -9.07 3.46 16.97
CA GLU A 196 -10.48 3.85 17.15
C GLU A 196 -11.30 3.58 15.88
N ILE A 197 -10.80 3.99 14.71
CA ILE A 197 -11.46 3.70 13.42
C ILE A 197 -11.59 2.18 13.22
N LYS A 198 -10.53 1.42 13.48
CA LYS A 198 -10.52 -0.04 13.35
C LYS A 198 -11.55 -0.69 14.29
N SER A 199 -11.64 -0.22 15.53
CA SER A 199 -12.60 -0.72 16.51
C SER A 199 -14.04 -0.38 16.13
N ASP A 200 -14.33 0.89 15.81
CA ASP A 200 -15.66 1.32 15.34
C ASP A 200 -16.12 0.49 14.14
N TRP A 201 -15.21 0.32 13.17
CA TRP A 201 -15.53 -0.48 11.99
C TRP A 201 -15.79 -1.95 12.34
N ALA A 202 -14.98 -2.54 13.22
CA ALA A 202 -15.19 -3.91 13.68
C ALA A 202 -16.52 -4.09 14.42
N ASP A 203 -16.91 -3.11 15.26
CA ASP A 203 -18.20 -3.09 15.95
C ASP A 203 -19.36 -3.01 14.97
N ARG A 204 -19.28 -2.12 13.97
CA ARG A 204 -20.29 -2.01 12.91
C ARG A 204 -20.42 -3.29 12.11
N VAL A 205 -19.31 -3.95 11.77
CA VAL A 205 -19.33 -5.26 11.09
C VAL A 205 -19.99 -6.32 11.97
N ARG A 206 -19.64 -6.39 13.26
CA ARG A 206 -20.27 -7.33 14.23
C ARG A 206 -21.77 -7.09 14.40
N ALA A 207 -22.21 -5.84 14.30
CA ALA A 207 -23.62 -5.47 14.42
C ALA A 207 -24.47 -5.86 13.19
N THR A 208 -23.85 -6.12 12.03
CA THR A 208 -24.59 -6.59 10.84
C THR A 208 -25.11 -8.01 11.04
N LYS A 209 -26.39 -8.24 10.74
CA LYS A 209 -27.08 -9.53 10.94
C LYS A 209 -27.27 -10.29 9.64
N THR A 210 -27.22 -9.60 8.51
CA THR A 210 -27.45 -10.18 7.18
C THR A 210 -26.30 -9.86 6.20
N PRO A 211 -26.09 -10.70 5.17
CA PRO A 211 -25.16 -10.38 4.09
C PRO A 211 -25.45 -9.05 3.38
N GLY A 212 -26.73 -8.65 3.30
CA GLY A 212 -27.16 -7.39 2.72
C GLY A 212 -26.70 -6.18 3.53
N GLU A 213 -26.91 -6.18 4.84
CA GLU A 213 -26.42 -5.12 5.75
C GLU A 213 -24.89 -5.02 5.71
N LYS A 214 -24.20 -6.17 5.72
CA LYS A 214 -22.74 -6.20 5.57
C LYS A 214 -22.31 -5.54 4.26
N ARG A 215 -22.97 -5.85 3.15
CA ARG A 215 -22.71 -5.23 1.85
C ARG A 215 -22.93 -3.70 1.88
N GLU A 216 -24.03 -3.22 2.46
CA GLU A 216 -24.29 -1.78 2.58
C GLU A 216 -23.24 -1.08 3.44
N LEU A 217 -22.78 -1.72 4.51
CA LEU A 217 -21.67 -1.23 5.30
C LEU A 217 -20.39 -1.10 4.46
N TYR A 218 -19.96 -2.14 3.74
CA TYR A 218 -18.78 -2.05 2.87
C TYR A 218 -18.91 -0.99 1.77
N LYS A 219 -20.13 -0.71 1.29
CA LYS A 219 -20.35 0.38 0.33
C LYS A 219 -20.01 1.75 0.89
N THR A 220 -19.98 1.95 2.20
CA THR A 220 -19.56 3.25 2.77
C THR A 220 -18.05 3.47 2.72
N LEU A 221 -17.24 2.41 2.47
CA LEU A 221 -15.79 2.53 2.29
C LEU A 221 -15.42 3.00 0.89
N VAL A 222 -16.27 2.70 -0.10
CA VAL A 222 -16.12 3.25 -1.44
C VAL A 222 -16.83 4.61 -1.44
N GLY A 223 -16.14 5.66 -1.92
CA GLY A 223 -16.74 6.98 -2.08
C GLY A 223 -18.02 6.92 -2.93
N ARG A 224 -18.82 7.99 -2.92
CA ARG A 224 -20.01 8.07 -3.78
C ARG A 224 -19.62 7.74 -5.21
N ARG A 225 -20.31 6.78 -5.81
CA ARG A 225 -20.29 6.59 -7.26
C ARG A 225 -21.14 7.71 -7.84
N GLU A 226 -20.48 8.71 -8.41
CA GLU A 226 -21.14 9.71 -9.26
C GLU A 226 -21.44 9.10 -10.64
#